data_AF-A0A959I8L5-F1
#
_entry.id   AF-A0A959I8L5-F1
#
_cell.length_a   1.000
_cell.length_b   1.000
_cell.length_c   1.000
_cell.angle_alpha   90.00
_cell.angle_beta   90.00
_cell.angle_gamma   90.00
#
_symmetry.space_group_name_H-M   'P 1'
#
loop_
_entity.id
_entity.type
_entity.pdbx_description
1 polymer ?
#
loop_
_entity_poly.entity_id
_entity_poly.type
_entity_poly.pdbx_seq_one_letter_code
_entity_poly.pdbx_strand_id
1 'polypeptide(L)' 'SDELVIQTAGFNDNFFLARYSADGEPLWARSLGGQDNEQGLALELLGDEPVVAGLFRNQLELDGLS' A
#
# COMPACT_ATOMS: atom_id res chain seq x y z
N SER A 1 -7.40 -21.59 2.28
CA SER A 1 -7.18 -20.18 2.68
C SER A 1 -8.04 -19.34 1.77
N ASP A 2 -8.70 -18.32 2.32
CA ASP A 2 -9.33 -17.30 1.49
C ASP A 2 -8.23 -16.51 0.79
N GLU A 3 -8.43 -16.23 -0.50
CA GLU A 3 -7.48 -15.44 -1.28
C GLU A 3 -7.67 -13.96 -0.96
N LEU A 4 -6.61 -13.30 -0.50
CA LEU A 4 -6.62 -11.85 -0.30
C LEU A 4 -6.35 -11.16 -1.64
N VAL A 5 -7.37 -10.49 -2.19
CA VAL A 5 -7.29 -9.76 -3.46
C VAL A 5 -7.44 -8.26 -3.21
N ILE A 6 -6.52 -7.46 -3.75
CA ILE A 6 -6.60 -5.99 -3.79
C ILE A 6 -6.58 -5.51 -5.25
N GLN A 7 -7.21 -4.37 -5.53
CA GLN A 7 -7.29 -3.78 -6.86
C GLN A 7 -6.76 -2.36 -6.85
N THR A 8 -6.33 -1.87 -8.02
CA THR A 8 -6.06 -0.45 -8.21
C THR A 8 -7.38 0.31 -8.20
N ALA A 9 -7.38 1.54 -7.66
CA ALA A 9 -8.56 2.40 -7.71
C ALA A 9 -8.74 3.09 -9.07
N GLY A 10 -7.75 2.98 -9.97
CA GLY A 10 -7.74 3.63 -11.28
C GLY A 10 -6.95 2.84 -12.34
N PHE A 11 -6.65 3.51 -13.45
CA PHE A 11 -5.97 2.91 -14.61
C PHE A 11 -4.44 2.87 -14.48
N ASN A 12 -3.88 3.45 -13.43
CA ASN A 12 -2.45 3.64 -13.22
C ASN A 12 -1.89 2.70 -12.15
N ASP A 13 -0.56 2.61 -12.08
CA ASP A 13 0.14 1.75 -11.14
C ASP A 13 0.06 2.34 -9.72
N ASN A 14 -0.60 1.61 -8.82
CA ASN A 14 -0.63 1.93 -7.40
C ASN A 14 0.51 1.23 -6.65
N PHE A 15 1.06 1.89 -5.65
CA PHE A 15 1.89 1.23 -4.65
C PHE A 15 1.01 0.32 -3.77
N PHE A 16 1.51 -0.83 -3.33
CA PHE A 16 0.78 -1.67 -2.38
C PHE A 16 1.63 -1.99 -1.15
N LEU A 17 0.95 -2.17 -0.03
CA LEU A 17 1.54 -2.62 1.22
C LEU A 17 0.77 -3.85 1.70
N ALA A 18 1.48 -4.93 2.05
CA ALA A 18 0.88 -6.15 2.57
C ALA A 18 1.56 -6.56 3.87
N ARG A 19 0.75 -7.03 4.84
CA ARG A 19 1.24 -7.61 6.09
C ARG A 19 0.92 -9.09 6.11
N TYR A 20 1.89 -9.87 6.57
CA TYR A 20 1.79 -11.32 6.71
C TYR A 20 1.94 -11.73 8.18
N SER A 21 1.43 -12.90 8.54
CA SER A 21 1.72 -13.57 9.80
C SER A 21 3.14 -14.13 9.78
N ALA A 22 3.63 -14.56 10.95
CA ALA A 22 4.94 -15.21 11.06
C ALA A 22 5.02 -16.52 10.23
N ASP A 23 3.88 -17.15 9.98
CA ASP A 23 3.76 -18.39 9.20
C ASP A 23 3.61 -18.13 7.68
N GLY A 24 3.66 -16.85 7.25
CA GLY A 24 3.56 -16.46 5.85
C GLY A 24 2.13 -16.35 5.32
N GLU A 25 1.12 -16.35 6.19
CA GLU A 25 -0.27 -16.14 5.78
C GLU A 25 -0.58 -14.64 5.64
N PRO A 26 -1.26 -14.19 4.59
CA PRO A 26 -1.61 -12.79 4.43
C PRO A 26 -2.61 -12.36 5.52
N LEU A 27 -2.31 -11.27 6.24
CA LEU A 27 -3.19 -10.68 7.25
C LEU A 27 -4.04 -9.56 6.66
N TRP A 28 -3.43 -8.67 5.88
CA TRP A 28 -4.10 -7.60 5.15
C TRP A 28 -3.21 -7.06 4.04
N ALA A 29 -3.82 -6.37 3.08
CA ALA A 29 -3.13 -5.65 2.03
C ALA A 29 -3.90 -4.36 1.70
N ARG A 30 -3.17 -3.32 1.32
CA ARG A 30 -3.70 -2.01 0.95
C ARG A 30 -3.08 -1.57 -0.36
N SER A 31 -3.90 -0.99 -1.20
CA SER A 31 -3.48 -0.27 -2.40
C SER A 31 -3.45 1.22 -2.05
N LEU A 32 -2.30 1.85 -2.23
CA LEU A 32 -2.05 3.26 -1.95
C LEU A 32 -1.75 3.93 -3.28
N GLY A 33 -2.60 4.86 -3.70
CA GLY A 33 -2.40 5.54 -4.97
C GLY A 33 -3.51 6.50 -5.33
N GLY A 34 -3.22 7.36 -6.31
CA GLY A 34 -4.11 8.41 -6.79
C GLY A 34 -4.45 8.25 -8.26
N GLN A 35 -4.59 9.37 -8.95
CA GLN A 35 -4.82 9.39 -10.39
C GLN A 35 -3.53 9.23 -11.21
N ASP A 36 -2.36 9.27 -10.59
CA ASP A 36 -1.06 9.17 -11.25
C ASP A 36 -0.32 7.88 -10.83
N ASN A 37 0.91 7.66 -11.29
CA ASN A 37 1.71 6.51 -10.86
C ASN A 37 2.42 6.80 -9.53
N GLU A 38 2.30 5.89 -8.58
CA GLU A 38 2.99 5.99 -7.28
C GLU A 38 4.24 5.11 -7.21
N GLN A 39 5.25 5.59 -6.49
CA GLN A 39 6.48 4.84 -6.23
C GLN A 39 6.85 4.92 -4.75
N GLY A 40 6.76 3.77 -4.07
CA GLY A 40 7.40 3.58 -2.78
C GLY A 40 8.92 3.49 -2.96
N LEU A 41 9.67 4.31 -2.22
CA LEU A 41 11.13 4.34 -2.26
C LEU A 41 11.77 3.75 -1.00
N ALA A 42 11.06 3.79 0.12
CA ALA A 42 11.49 3.23 1.39
C ALA A 42 10.32 2.63 2.17
N LEU A 43 10.60 1.55 2.88
CA LEU A 43 9.70 0.89 3.82
C LEU A 43 10.52 0.49 5.04
N GLU A 44 10.06 0.89 6.23
CA GLU A 44 10.63 0.49 7.51
C GLU A 44 9.51 0.09 8.47
N LEU A 45 9.86 -0.71 9.48
CA LEU A 45 8.99 -1.03 10.60
C LEU A 45 9.43 -0.26 11.84
N LEU A 46 8.56 0.59 12.38
CA LEU A 46 8.71 1.18 13.70
C LEU A 46 7.97 0.29 14.71
N GLY A 47 8.62 -0.80 15.13
CA GLY A 47 7.94 -1.88 15.85
C GLY A 47 7.05 -2.68 14.89
N ASP A 48 5.74 -2.71 15.12
CA ASP A 48 4.76 -3.33 14.21
C ASP A 48 4.11 -2.33 13.24
N GLU A 49 4.50 -1.05 13.31
CA GLU A 49 3.95 0.04 12.49
C GLU A 49 4.76 0.21 11.21
N PRO A 50 4.18 -0.01 10.03
CA PRO A 50 4.88 0.25 8.77
C PRO A 50 4.95 1.75 8.49
N VAL A 51 6.16 2.24 8.22
CA VAL A 51 6.45 3.58 7.72
C VAL A 51 6.89 3.48 6.27
N VAL A 52 6.15 4.12 5.37
CA VAL A 52 6.43 4.14 3.93
C VAL A 52 6.76 5.56 3.51
N ALA A 53 7.82 5.71 2.72
CA ALA A 53 8.16 6.96 2.08
C ALA A 53 8.38 6.75 0.59
N GLY A 54 8.05 7.77 -0.22
CA GLY A 54 8.09 7.65 -1.66
C GLY A 54 7.83 8.97 -2.36
N LEU A 55 7.59 8.89 -3.66
CA LEU A 55 7.22 10.02 -4.49
C LEU A 55 5.78 9.87 -4.95
N PHE A 56 5.06 10.99 -4.92
CA PHE A 56 3.75 11.14 -5.54
C PHE A 56 3.76 12.39 -6.41
N ARG A 57 2.85 12.47 -7.38
CA ARG A 57 2.61 13.68 -8.16
C ARG A 57 1.20 14.16 -7.87
N ASN A 58 1.04 15.49 -7.81
CA ASN A 58 -0.23 16.18 -7.60
C ASN A 58 -0.89 15.87 -6.25
N GLN A 59 -1.44 14.67 -6.09
CA GLN A 59 -2.23 14.27 -4.94
C GLN A 59 -2.00 12.79 -4.62
N LEU A 60 -1.75 12.51 -3.35
CA LEU A 60 -1.80 11.17 -2.78
C LEU A 60 -2.91 11.14 -1.75
N GLU A 61 -3.88 10.25 -1.92
CA GLU A 61 -4.94 10.01 -0.95
C GLU A 61 -4.62 8.72 -0.18
N LEU A 62 -4.56 8.81 1.14
CA LEU A 62 -4.27 7.67 2.01
C LEU A 62 -5.57 7.27 2.71
N ASP A 63 -6.07 6.09 2.40
CA ASP A 63 -7.21 5.46 3.07
C ASP A 63 -8.50 6.30 3.14
N GLY A 64 -8.72 7.23 2.19
CA GLY A 64 -9.92 8.06 2.17
C GLY A 64 -9.97 9.18 3.23
N LEU A 65 -8.86 9.45 3.91
CA LEU A 65 -8.74 10.57 4.83
C LEU A 65 -8.36 11.83 4.04
N SER A 66 -9.37 12.58 3.62
CA SER A 66 -9.25 13.98 3.20
C SER A 66 -8.77 14.87 4.34
#